data_AF-A0A699SEF4-F1
#
_entry.id   AF-A0A699SEF4-F1
#
_cell.length_a   1.000
_cell.length_b   1.000
_cell.length_c   1.000
_cell.angle_alpha   90.00
_cell.angle_beta   90.00
_cell.angle_gamma   90.00
#
_symmetry.space_group_name_H-M   'P 1'
#
loop_
_entity.id
_entity.type
_entity.pdbx_description
1 polymer ?
#
loop_
_entity_poly.entity_id
_entity_poly.type
_entity_poly.pdbx_seq_one_letter_code
_entity_poly.pdbx_strand_id
1 'polypeptide(L)'
;LISVPGNANQNPNRNGNLVTARSEGNAIGHNGNQIRCYNCKGVGHFARNCTVRPRRRDDAYLQTQLLIDQKEEAGIQLQAEEFDLMAAAADLHEI
;
A
#
# COMPACT_ATOMS: atom_id res chain seq x y z
N LEU A 1 -9.78 -25.01 9.17
CA LEU A 1 -9.47 -24.03 8.11
C LEU A 1 -9.56 -22.64 8.71
N ILE A 2 -8.45 -22.12 9.23
CA ILE A 2 -8.40 -20.78 9.84
C ILE A 2 -7.79 -19.85 8.80
N SER A 3 -8.64 -19.00 8.21
CA SER A 3 -8.22 -17.97 7.28
C SER A 3 -7.52 -16.85 8.07
N VAL A 4 -6.20 -16.76 7.99
CA VAL A 4 -5.44 -15.62 8.51
C VAL A 4 -5.82 -14.38 7.68
N PRO A 5 -6.20 -13.24 8.29
CA PRO A 5 -6.40 -12.02 7.55
C PRO A 5 -5.03 -11.57 7.06
N GLY A 6 -4.78 -11.70 5.75
CA GLY A 6 -3.61 -11.09 5.12
C GLY A 6 -3.55 -9.62 5.52
N ASN A 7 -2.45 -9.24 6.15
CA ASN A 7 -2.06 -7.86 6.39
C ASN A 7 -1.82 -7.20 5.04
N ALA A 8 -2.90 -6.79 4.37
CA ALA A 8 -2.84 -6.04 3.13
C ALA A 8 -2.11 -4.72 3.42
N ASN A 9 -0.80 -4.72 3.21
CA ASN A 9 -0.02 -3.53 2.98
C ASN A 9 -0.63 -2.89 1.72
N GLN A 10 -1.55 -1.95 1.91
CA GLN A 10 -2.16 -1.25 0.79
C GLN A 10 -1.11 -0.31 0.20
N ASN A 11 -0.18 -0.89 -0.56
CA ASN A 11 0.65 -0.19 -1.49
C ASN A 11 -0.32 0.59 -2.40
N PRO A 12 -0.21 1.92 -2.49
CA PRO A 12 -1.08 2.73 -3.33
C PRO A 12 -1.00 2.38 -4.84
N ASN A 13 -0.13 1.43 -5.23
CA ASN A 13 -0.08 0.79 -6.54
C ASN A 13 -1.24 -0.19 -6.84
N ARG A 14 -2.16 -0.49 -5.90
CA ARG A 14 -3.34 -1.28 -6.29
C ARG A 14 -4.22 -0.43 -7.20
N ASN A 15 -4.05 -0.65 -8.51
CA ASN A 15 -4.87 -0.14 -9.60
C ASN A 15 -6.33 -0.61 -9.41
N GLY A 16 -7.05 0.07 -8.51
CA GLY A 16 -8.49 -0.11 -8.36
C GLY A 16 -9.15 0.10 -9.71
N ASN A 17 -9.83 -0.94 -10.18
CA ASN A 17 -10.54 -1.00 -11.44
C ASN A 17 -11.29 0.32 -11.72
N LEU A 18 -10.96 0.97 -12.84
CA LEU A 18 -11.54 2.24 -13.28
C LEU A 18 -13.03 2.03 -13.59
N VAL A 19 -13.89 2.20 -12.58
CA VAL A 19 -15.30 2.50 -12.81
C VAL A 19 -15.37 4.02 -12.93
N THR A 20 -15.64 4.48 -14.14
CA THR A 20 -15.81 5.88 -14.53
C THR A 20 -16.91 6.54 -13.69
N ALA A 21 -16.54 7.09 -12.53
CA ALA A 21 -17.42 7.93 -11.74
C ALA A 21 -17.32 9.37 -12.26
N ARG A 22 -18.48 9.92 -12.61
CA ARG A 22 -18.75 11.28 -13.08
C ARG A 22 -17.80 12.33 -12.51
N SER A 23 -17.47 13.32 -13.35
CA SER A 23 -16.89 14.60 -12.95
C SER A 23 -17.88 15.39 -12.08
N GLU A 24 -18.16 14.90 -10.88
CA GLU A 24 -18.85 15.68 -9.86
C GLU A 24 -17.78 16.38 -9.04
N GLY A 25 -17.51 17.62 -9.46
CA GLY A 25 -16.78 18.57 -8.64
C GLY A 25 -17.46 18.66 -7.29
N ASN A 26 -16.79 18.20 -6.24
CA ASN A 26 -17.19 18.48 -4.88
C ASN A 26 -16.93 19.96 -4.61
N ALA A 27 -17.83 20.85 -5.04
CA ALA A 27 -17.84 22.26 -4.68
C ALA A 27 -18.28 22.44 -3.21
N ILE A 28 -17.62 21.75 -2.29
CA ILE A 28 -17.89 21.81 -0.85
C ILE A 28 -16.56 22.16 -0.17
N GLY A 29 -16.36 23.46 0.04
CA GLY A 29 -15.48 23.97 1.10
C GLY A 29 -13.97 24.00 0.88
N HIS A 30 -13.47 24.38 -0.30
CA HIS A 30 -12.08 24.87 -0.45
C HIS A 30 -12.10 26.37 -0.71
N ASN A 31 -12.40 27.06 0.38
CA ASN A 31 -12.21 28.48 0.61
C ASN A 31 -10.74 28.88 0.31
N GLY A 32 -10.49 29.41 -0.89
CA GLY A 32 -9.25 30.13 -1.25
C GLY A 32 -8.06 29.27 -1.67
N ASN A 33 -7.97 27.99 -1.27
CA ASN A 33 -6.86 27.10 -1.63
C ASN A 33 -7.32 26.00 -2.59
N GLN A 34 -7.08 26.21 -3.88
CA GLN A 34 -7.35 25.21 -4.93
C GLN A 34 -6.65 23.88 -4.59
N ILE A 35 -7.38 22.76 -4.65
CA ILE A 35 -6.83 21.42 -4.41
C ILE A 35 -5.62 21.20 -5.33
N ARG A 36 -4.44 20.93 -4.75
CA ARG A 36 -3.21 20.67 -5.50
C ARG A 36 -2.97 19.17 -5.67
N CYS A 37 -2.68 18.75 -6.89
CA CYS A 37 -2.28 17.38 -7.21
C CYS A 37 -0.78 17.21 -7.03
N TYR A 38 -0.35 16.39 -6.07
CA TYR A 38 1.06 16.14 -5.81
C TYR A 38 1.77 15.35 -6.93
N ASN A 39 1.02 14.56 -7.71
CA ASN A 39 1.57 13.76 -8.81
C ASN A 39 2.02 14.65 -9.97
N CYS A 40 1.15 15.54 -10.47
CA CYS A 40 1.43 16.36 -11.65
C CYS A 40 1.71 17.85 -11.35
N LYS A 41 1.55 18.29 -10.10
CA LYS A 41 1.52 19.72 -9.69
C LYS A 41 0.36 20.53 -10.29
N GLY A 42 -0.64 19.85 -10.87
CA GLY A 42 -1.87 20.46 -11.35
C GLY A 42 -2.81 20.82 -10.21
N VAL A 43 -3.91 21.48 -10.54
CA VAL A 43 -4.89 21.98 -9.58
C VAL A 43 -6.30 21.48 -9.90
N GLY A 44 -7.20 21.51 -8.92
CA GLY A 44 -8.62 21.14 -9.08
C GLY A 44 -8.92 19.64 -8.98
N HIS A 45 -7.94 18.79 -8.65
CA HIS A 45 -8.15 17.35 -8.50
C HIS A 45 -7.20 16.71 -7.48
N PHE A 46 -7.64 15.61 -6.88
CA PHE A 46 -6.81 14.77 -6.01
C PHE A 46 -5.79 13.96 -6.82
N ALA A 47 -4.66 13.63 -6.21
CA ALA A 47 -3.62 12.80 -6.82
C ALA A 47 -4.15 11.44 -7.34
N ARG A 48 -5.10 10.82 -6.62
CA ARG A 48 -5.78 9.58 -7.04
C ARG A 48 -6.63 9.70 -8.31
N ASN A 49 -7.06 10.90 -8.65
CA ASN A 49 -7.86 11.19 -9.85
C ASN A 49 -6.99 11.76 -10.99
N CYS A 50 -5.67 11.76 -10.84
CA CYS A 50 -4.77 12.32 -11.83
C CYS A 50 -4.65 11.38 -13.04
N THR A 51 -4.99 11.89 -14.23
CA THR A 51 -4.85 11.16 -15.49
C THR A 51 -3.44 11.30 -16.10
N VAL A 52 -2.65 12.24 -15.61
CA VAL A 52 -1.25 12.41 -16.00
C VAL A 52 -0.43 11.28 -15.39
N ARG A 53 0.47 10.68 -16.18
CA ARG A 53 1.40 9.65 -15.70
C ARG A 53 2.12 10.15 -14.42
N PRO A 54 2.07 9.39 -13.31
CA PRO A 54 2.76 9.76 -12.09
C PRO A 54 4.26 9.95 -12.32
N ARG A 55 4.88 10.83 -11.54
CA ARG A 55 6.33 11.05 -11.65
C ARG A 55 7.10 9.77 -11.36
N ARG A 56 8.22 9.62 -12.08
CA ARG A 56 9.25 8.65 -11.73
C ARG A 56 9.76 8.99 -10.33
N ARG A 57 9.89 7.95 -9.50
CA ARG A 57 10.52 8.04 -8.18
C ARG A 57 12.04 8.19 -8.39
N ASP A 58 12.70 8.90 -7.49
CA ASP A 58 14.16 9.01 -7.50
C ASP A 58 14.83 7.74 -6.94
N ASP A 59 16.14 7.64 -7.16
CA ASP A 59 16.91 6.45 -6.77
C ASP A 59 16.94 6.26 -5.26
N ALA A 60 16.96 7.35 -4.49
CA ALA A 60 16.95 7.31 -3.03
C ALA A 60 15.64 6.70 -2.49
N TYR A 61 14.50 7.08 -3.08
CA TYR A 61 13.21 6.51 -2.76
C TYR A 61 13.16 5.02 -3.11
N LEU A 62 13.63 4.66 -4.32
CA LEU A 62 13.63 3.27 -4.77
C LEU A 62 14.51 2.39 -3.88
N GLN A 63 15.69 2.88 -3.51
CA GLN A 63 16.60 2.19 -2.60
C GLN A 63 15.97 1.98 -1.22
N THR A 64 15.31 3.01 -0.69
CA THR A 64 14.60 2.90 0.59
C THR A 64 13.48 1.87 0.53
N GLN A 65 12.71 1.84 -0.56
CA GLN A 65 11.66 0.86 -0.75
C GLN A 65 12.22 -0.57 -0.77
N LEU A 66 13.30 -0.82 -1.52
CA LEU A 66 13.95 -2.13 -1.57
C LEU A 66 14.43 -2.59 -0.17
N LEU A 67 14.98 -1.67 0.63
CA LEU A 67 15.41 -1.99 1.99
C LEU A 67 14.24 -2.32 2.91
N ILE A 68 13.09 -1.65 2.74
CA ILE A 68 11.87 -1.96 3.49
C ILE A 68 11.36 -3.34 3.09
N ASP A 69 11.28 -3.61 1.79
CA ASP A 69 10.79 -4.88 1.26
C ASP A 69 11.67 -6.06 1.77
N GLN A 70 12.99 -5.91 1.75
CA GLN A 70 13.91 -6.92 2.29
C GLN A 70 13.69 -7.18 3.78
N LYS A 71 13.42 -6.13 4.58
CA LYS A 71 13.16 -6.28 6.01
C LYS A 71 11.82 -6.93 6.27
N GLU A 72 10.80 -6.59 5.49
CA GLU A 72 9.48 -7.21 5.55
C GLU A 72 9.56 -8.71 5.23
N GLU A 73 10.23 -9.07 4.13
CA GLU A 73 10.45 -10.47 3.74
C GLU A 73 11.25 -11.26 4.78
N ALA A 74 12.27 -10.66 5.39
CA ALA A 74 12.99 -11.29 6.49
C ALA A 74 12.09 -11.49 7.73
N GLY A 75 11.23 -10.51 8.04
CA GLY A 75 10.26 -10.61 9.13
C GLY A 75 9.22 -11.70 8.90
N ILE A 76 8.74 -11.86 7.67
CA ILE A 76 7.79 -12.92 7.28
C ILE A 76 8.45 -14.30 7.43
N GLN A 77 9.70 -14.45 7.00
CA GLN A 77 10.44 -15.72 7.14
C GLN A 77 10.61 -16.11 8.61
N LEU A 78 11.01 -15.17 9.46
CA LEU A 78 11.15 -15.42 10.90
C LEU A 78 9.81 -15.81 11.55
N GLN A 79 8.71 -15.16 11.16
CA GLN A 79 7.38 -15.53 11.65
C GLN A 79 6.95 -16.93 11.21
N ALA A 80 7.30 -17.33 9.98
CA ALA A 80 7.01 -18.68 9.50
C ALA A 80 7.77 -19.74 10.31
N GLU A 81 9.07 -19.52 10.56
CA GLU A 81 9.88 -20.43 11.36
C GLU A 81 9.40 -20.51 12.82
N GLU A 82 9.01 -19.38 13.41
CA GLU A 82 8.40 -19.35 14.75
C GLU A 82 7.08 -20.15 14.79
N PHE A 83 6.24 -20.02 13.77
CA PHE A 83 5.00 -20.78 13.67
C PHE A 83 5.27 -22.29 13.52
N ASP A 84 6.23 -22.68 12.69
CA ASP A 84 6.61 -24.08 12.49
C ASP A 84 7.19 -24.70 13.79
N LEU A 85 8.00 -23.94 14.53
CA LEU A 85 8.50 -24.34 15.85
C LEU A 85 7.35 -24.53 16.86
N MET A 86 6.38 -23.62 16.89
CA MET A 86 5.20 -23.76 17.75
C MET A 86 4.36 -24.98 17.38
N ALA A 87 4.19 -25.27 16.08
CA ALA A 87 3.47 -26.45 15.61
C ALA A 87 4.19 -27.75 16.03
N ALA A 88 5.50 -27.84 15.81
CA ALA A 88 6.30 -29.00 16.22
C ALA A 88 6.28 -29.22 17.75
N ALA A 89 6.28 -28.14 18.53
CA ALA A 89 6.17 -28.21 20.00
C ALA A 89 4.77 -28.68 20.46
N ALA A 90 3.71 -28.31 19.75
CA ALA A 90 2.35 -28.75 20.04
C ALA A 90 2.16 -30.25 19.78
N ASP A 91 2.75 -30.78 18.70
CA ASP A 91 2.74 -32.21 18.40
C ASP A 91 3.50 -33.04 19.46
N LEU A 92 4.51 -32.46 20.11
CA LEU A 92 5.23 -33.11 21.21
C LEU A 92 4.42 -33.16 22.52
N HIS A 93 3.39 -32.33 22.68
CA HIS A 93 2.54 -32.28 23.88
C HIS A 93 1.41 -33.33 23.86
N GLU A 94 1.23 -34.07 22.76
CA GLU A 94 0.21 -35.12 22.60
C GLU A 94 0.72 -36.55 22.93
N ILE A 95 1.89 -36.69 23.57
CA ILE A 95 2.46 -37.97 24.08
C ILE A 95 2.52 -37.93 25.62
#